data_AF-A0A6V7VBY1-F1
#
_entry.id   AF-A0A6V7VBY1-F1
#
_cell.length_a   1.000
_cell.length_b   1.000
_cell.length_c   1.000
_cell.angle_alpha   90.00
_cell.angle_beta   90.00
_cell.angle_gamma   90.00
#
_symmetry.space_group_name_H-M   'P 1'
#
loop_
_entity.id
_entity.type
_entity.pdbx_description
1 polymer ?
#
loop_
_entity_poly.entity_id
_entity_poly.type
_entity_poly.pdbx_seq_one_letter_code
_entity_poly.pdbx_strand_id
1 'polypeptide(L)'
;MAPKRSKKTSTSFSSSKHHNQFVVEAIVNKRMTIDGKVEYLLKWEGHSENEKSWEPETNLSCSDLIEKFNKFQKLMKRTNSSEPVEEIIGVTQMDSEIYYLMKYIGTEKSYFFPSQFVKINYAELVIRFFETRYTEDH
;
A
#
# COMPACT_ATOMS: atom_id res chain seq x y z
N MET A 1 57.23 43.46 4.25
CA MET A 1 55.89 43.74 4.83
C MET A 1 54.83 43.37 3.79
N ALA A 2 53.79 42.64 4.20
CA ALA A 2 52.96 41.75 3.39
C ALA A 2 51.95 42.41 2.42
N PRO A 3 51.54 41.73 1.33
CA PRO A 3 50.30 42.01 0.60
C PRO A 3 49.11 41.15 1.10
N LYS A 4 47.91 41.73 1.10
CA LYS A 4 46.65 41.12 1.56
C LYS A 4 45.91 40.34 0.45
N ARG A 5 45.82 39.01 0.62
CA ARG A 5 44.67 38.08 0.49
C ARG A 5 43.77 38.07 -0.77
N SER A 6 43.98 37.03 -1.60
CA SER A 6 43.04 36.12 -2.32
C SER A 6 41.60 36.56 -2.68
N LYS A 7 41.27 36.57 -3.99
CA LYS A 7 39.90 36.32 -4.49
C LYS A 7 39.77 34.88 -4.96
N LYS A 8 38.91 34.14 -4.27
CA LYS A 8 38.59 32.73 -4.51
C LYS A 8 37.72 32.60 -5.75
N THR A 9 38.13 31.70 -6.63
CA THR A 9 37.26 30.95 -7.54
C THR A 9 36.16 30.26 -6.73
N SER A 10 34.89 30.50 -7.05
CA SER A 10 33.77 29.71 -6.57
C SER A 10 32.87 29.35 -7.74
N THR A 11 33.32 28.39 -8.54
CA THR A 11 32.46 27.54 -9.34
C THR A 11 31.58 26.74 -8.37
N SER A 12 30.40 27.24 -8.05
CA SER A 12 29.40 26.50 -7.29
C SER A 12 28.76 25.45 -8.19
N PHE A 13 29.16 24.20 -7.94
CA PHE A 13 28.61 22.97 -8.47
C PHE A 13 27.07 22.98 -8.37
N SER A 14 26.40 23.06 -9.52
CA SER A 14 24.96 22.81 -9.62
C SER A 14 24.73 21.35 -9.28
N SER A 15 24.34 21.06 -8.03
CA SER A 15 23.84 19.75 -7.64
C SER A 15 22.44 19.60 -8.24
N SER A 16 22.39 19.18 -9.50
CA SER A 16 21.17 18.79 -10.18
C SER A 16 20.63 17.53 -9.52
N LYS A 17 19.74 17.70 -8.54
CA LYS A 17 18.87 16.63 -8.02
C LYS A 17 18.02 16.12 -9.19
N HIS A 18 18.45 15.06 -9.85
CA HIS A 18 17.60 14.31 -10.75
C HIS A 18 16.52 13.63 -9.91
N HIS A 19 15.30 14.16 -9.96
CA HIS A 19 14.12 13.48 -9.43
C HIS A 19 13.75 12.37 -10.40
N ASN A 20 14.20 11.15 -10.14
CA ASN A 20 13.73 10.00 -10.89
C ASN A 20 12.28 9.71 -10.48
N GLN A 21 11.39 9.61 -11.47
CA GLN A 21 10.01 9.18 -11.28
C GLN A 21 9.94 7.67 -11.48
N PHE A 22 9.24 6.98 -10.59
CA PHE A 22 9.03 5.54 -10.64
C PHE A 22 7.54 5.24 -10.52
N VAL A 23 7.09 4.13 -11.11
CA VAL A 23 5.69 3.71 -11.03
C VAL A 23 5.44 3.03 -9.69
N VAL A 24 4.42 3.50 -8.99
CA VAL A 24 3.99 2.94 -7.70
C VAL A 24 3.07 1.75 -7.97
N GLU A 25 3.45 0.57 -7.51
CA GLU A 25 2.59 -0.62 -7.56
C GLU A 25 1.53 -0.57 -6.45
N ALA A 26 1.94 -0.25 -5.22
CA ALA A 26 1.02 -0.21 -4.08
C ALA A 26 1.53 0.68 -2.94
N ILE A 27 0.59 1.24 -2.16
CA ILE A 27 0.90 1.84 -0.86
C ILE A 27 0.76 0.75 0.21
N VAL A 28 1.87 0.47 0.88
CA VAL A 28 1.98 -0.62 1.86
C VAL A 28 1.67 -0.12 3.27
N ASN A 29 2.10 1.10 3.60
CA ASN A 29 1.94 1.65 4.95
C ASN A 29 1.91 3.18 4.95
N LYS A 30 1.48 3.78 6.06
CA LYS A 30 1.43 5.22 6.29
C LYS A 30 1.92 5.52 7.71
N ARG A 31 2.75 6.57 7.83
CA ARG A 31 3.17 7.09 9.13
C ARG A 31 3.09 8.61 9.16
N MET A 32 3.06 9.15 10.38
CA MET A 32 3.26 10.57 10.63
C MET A 32 4.62 10.74 11.28
N THR A 33 5.46 11.60 10.71
CA THR A 33 6.78 11.95 11.27
C THR A 33 6.62 12.83 12.51
N ILE A 34 7.68 12.96 13.30
CA ILE A 34 7.72 13.86 14.47
C ILE A 34 7.41 15.31 14.08
N ASP A 35 7.77 15.73 12.87
CA ASP A 35 7.52 17.06 12.35
C ASP A 35 6.09 17.25 11.80
N GLY A 36 5.21 16.24 11.97
CA GLY A 36 3.82 16.28 11.52
C GLY A 36 3.63 16.02 10.02
N LYS A 37 4.68 15.65 9.28
CA LYS A 37 4.59 15.30 7.84
C LYS A 37 4.14 13.87 7.66
N VAL A 38 3.30 13.64 6.64
CA VAL A 38 2.83 12.30 6.25
C VAL A 38 3.80 11.67 5.26
N GLU A 39 4.14 10.41 5.52
CA GLU A 39 4.91 9.57 4.60
C GLU A 39 4.18 8.26 4.33
N TYR A 40 4.36 7.74 3.12
CA TYR A 40 3.81 6.47 2.66
C TYR A 40 4.94 5.50 2.31
N LEU A 41 4.83 4.25 2.75
CA LEU A 41 5.74 3.18 2.34
C LEU A 41 5.26 2.61 1.01
N LEU A 42 6.07 2.73 -0.03
CA LEU A 42 5.69 2.36 -1.40
C LEU A 42 6.29 1.02 -1.81
N LYS A 43 5.50 0.19 -2.50
CA LYS A 43 6.00 -0.90 -3.33
C LYS A 43 6.12 -0.38 -4.77
N TRP A 44 7.31 -0.48 -5.34
CA TRP A 44 7.62 0.00 -6.69
C TRP A 44 7.39 -1.10 -7.72
N GLU A 45 6.84 -0.76 -8.88
CA GLU A 45 6.57 -1.72 -9.95
C GLU A 45 7.88 -2.30 -10.51
N GLY A 46 7.95 -3.64 -10.61
CA GLY A 46 9.14 -4.34 -11.10
C GLY A 46 10.28 -4.45 -10.08
N HIS A 47 10.07 -3.99 -8.84
CA HIS A 47 11.04 -4.07 -7.76
C HIS A 47 10.61 -5.05 -6.66
N SER A 48 11.60 -5.54 -5.92
CA SER A 48 11.40 -6.46 -4.81
C SER A 48 10.85 -5.76 -3.56
N GLU A 49 10.35 -6.55 -2.60
CA GLU A 49 9.82 -6.00 -1.35
C GLU A 49 10.88 -5.28 -0.48
N ASN A 50 12.16 -5.61 -0.67
CA ASN A 50 13.25 -5.01 0.08
C ASN A 50 13.60 -3.60 -0.42
N GLU A 51 13.07 -3.21 -1.58
CA GLU A 51 13.27 -1.89 -2.19
C GLU A 51 12.15 -0.91 -1.82
N LYS A 52 11.23 -1.29 -0.92
CA LYS A 52 10.18 -0.40 -0.41
C LYS A 52 10.81 0.81 0.28
N SER A 53 10.39 2.02 -0.08
CA SER A 53 10.87 3.28 0.52
C SER A 53 9.73 4.11 1.10
N TRP A 54 10.04 4.91 2.12
CA TRP A 54 9.12 5.90 2.67
C TRP A 54 9.23 7.19 1.85
N GLU A 55 8.16 7.54 1.15
CA GLU A 55 8.08 8.78 0.37
C GLU A 55 7.11 9.77 1.02
N PRO A 56 7.46 11.07 1.09
CA PRO A 56 6.57 12.08 1.64
C PRO A 56 5.35 12.26 0.74
N GLU A 57 4.19 12.57 1.32
CA GLU A 57 2.93 12.79 0.58
C GLU A 57 3.08 13.77 -0.59
N THR A 58 3.94 14.78 -0.44
CA THR A 58 4.24 15.78 -1.48
C THR A 58 4.97 15.22 -2.70
N ASN A 59 5.61 14.05 -2.60
CA ASN A 59 6.27 13.37 -3.72
C ASN A 59 5.31 12.47 -4.51
N LEU A 60 4.11 12.19 -3.99
CA LEU A 60 3.15 11.29 -4.64
C LEU A 60 2.20 12.07 -5.56
N SER A 61 2.02 11.57 -6.78
CA SER A 61 1.00 12.07 -7.73
C SER A 61 -0.13 11.05 -7.95
N CYS A 62 -0.26 10.05 -7.07
CA CYS A 62 -1.18 8.92 -7.19
C CYS A 62 -2.33 9.02 -6.18
N SER A 63 -3.24 9.97 -6.37
CA SER A 63 -4.41 10.19 -5.49
C SER A 63 -5.24 8.91 -5.29
N ASP A 64 -5.44 8.15 -6.37
CA ASP A 64 -6.31 6.98 -6.36
C ASP A 64 -5.78 5.87 -5.44
N LEU A 65 -4.45 5.65 -5.45
CA LEU A 65 -3.80 4.70 -4.56
C LEU A 65 -3.88 5.17 -3.09
N ILE A 66 -3.72 6.47 -2.85
CA ILE A 66 -3.86 7.06 -1.50
C ILE A 66 -5.29 6.89 -0.98
N GLU A 67 -6.29 7.17 -1.80
CA GLU A 67 -7.70 7.00 -1.42
C GLU A 67 -8.04 5.55 -1.12
N LYS A 68 -7.63 4.61 -1.99
CA LYS A 68 -7.81 3.17 -1.77
C LYS A 68 -7.16 2.72 -0.46
N PHE A 69 -5.92 3.14 -0.21
CA PHE A 69 -5.21 2.81 1.02
C PHE A 69 -5.90 3.40 2.26
N ASN A 70 -6.32 4.66 2.23
CA ASN A 70 -6.99 5.29 3.36
C ASN A 70 -8.35 4.64 3.65
N LYS A 71 -9.11 4.29 2.61
CA LYS A 71 -10.37 3.53 2.74
C LYS A 71 -10.12 2.17 3.38
N PHE A 72 -9.07 1.48 2.94
CA PHE A 72 -8.66 0.19 3.50
C PHE A 72 -8.25 0.31 4.98
N GLN A 73 -7.43 1.30 5.34
CA GLN A 73 -7.06 1.59 6.73
C GLN A 73 -8.28 1.87 7.61
N LYS A 74 -9.25 2.64 7.09
CA LYS A 74 -10.51 2.89 7.81
C LYS A 74 -11.31 1.61 7.99
N LEU A 75 -11.33 0.72 7.00
CA LEU A 75 -11.98 -0.58 7.10
C LEU A 75 -11.29 -1.45 8.16
N MET A 76 -9.97 -1.58 8.10
CA MET A 76 -9.16 -2.33 9.07
C MET A 76 -9.26 -1.81 10.51
N LYS A 77 -9.59 -0.52 10.69
CA LYS A 77 -9.90 0.04 12.02
C LYS A 77 -11.32 -0.27 12.49
N ARG A 78 -12.27 -0.43 11.56
CA ARG A 78 -13.67 -0.77 11.87
C ARG A 78 -13.86 -2.25 12.15
N THR A 79 -13.17 -3.09 11.41
CA THR A 79 -13.06 -4.51 11.68
C THR A 79 -12.01 -4.64 12.76
N ASN A 80 -12.38 -4.88 14.02
CA ASN A 80 -11.37 -5.14 15.05
C ASN A 80 -10.43 -6.21 14.50
N SER A 81 -9.14 -5.89 14.33
CA SER A 81 -8.17 -6.80 13.70
C SER A 81 -8.06 -8.16 14.41
N SER A 82 -8.65 -8.27 15.60
CA SER A 82 -8.74 -9.49 16.41
C SER A 82 -9.97 -10.35 16.12
N GLU A 83 -11.00 -9.84 15.43
CA GLU A 83 -12.18 -10.64 15.11
C GLU A 83 -11.83 -11.65 14.01
N PRO A 84 -11.92 -12.96 14.29
CA PRO A 84 -11.56 -13.98 13.33
C PRO A 84 -12.55 -14.01 12.16
N VAL A 85 -12.02 -14.21 10.96
CA VAL A 85 -12.80 -14.40 9.74
C VAL A 85 -13.33 -15.82 9.70
N GLU A 86 -14.62 -15.98 9.42
CA GLU A 86 -15.31 -17.28 9.31
C GLU A 86 -15.09 -17.90 7.93
N GLU A 87 -15.42 -17.14 6.89
CA GLU A 87 -15.46 -17.64 5.52
C GLU A 87 -15.39 -16.48 4.51
N ILE A 88 -14.95 -16.82 3.29
CA ILE A 88 -15.14 -15.99 2.11
C ILE A 88 -16.47 -16.44 1.49
N ILE A 89 -17.41 -15.53 1.32
CA ILE A 89 -18.76 -15.86 0.82
C ILE A 89 -18.97 -15.44 -0.64
N GLY A 90 -18.08 -14.61 -1.18
CA GLY A 90 -18.19 -14.17 -2.57
C GLY A 90 -16.95 -13.46 -3.08
N VAL A 91 -16.95 -13.23 -4.39
CA VAL A 91 -15.94 -12.48 -5.11
C VAL A 91 -16.63 -11.52 -6.08
N THR A 92 -16.09 -10.32 -6.23
CA THR A 92 -16.56 -9.33 -7.20
C THR A 92 -15.38 -8.66 -7.89
N GLN A 93 -15.59 -8.17 -9.11
CA GLN A 93 -14.63 -7.33 -9.82
C GLN A 93 -15.14 -5.90 -9.84
N MET A 94 -14.33 -4.95 -9.36
CA MET A 94 -14.63 -3.52 -9.33
C MET A 94 -13.37 -2.77 -9.78
N ASP A 95 -13.50 -1.85 -10.74
CA ASP A 95 -12.38 -1.05 -11.25
C ASP A 95 -11.18 -1.89 -11.71
N SER A 96 -11.45 -3.01 -12.41
CA SER A 96 -10.46 -4.02 -12.83
C SER A 96 -9.72 -4.74 -11.70
N GLU A 97 -10.09 -4.51 -10.44
CA GLU A 97 -9.54 -5.18 -9.27
C GLU A 97 -10.55 -6.19 -8.69
N ILE A 98 -10.03 -7.30 -8.17
CA ILE A 98 -10.85 -8.34 -7.54
C ILE A 98 -10.97 -8.05 -6.05
N TYR A 99 -12.19 -8.15 -5.52
CA TYR A 99 -12.50 -8.04 -4.10
C TYR A 99 -13.19 -9.31 -3.60
N TYR A 100 -12.80 -9.78 -2.43
CA TYR A 100 -13.47 -10.88 -1.72
C TYR A 100 -14.40 -10.33 -0.65
N LEU A 101 -15.59 -10.91 -0.53
CA LEU A 101 -16.53 -10.64 0.55
C LEU A 101 -16.26 -11.60 1.70
N MET A 102 -15.78 -11.08 2.82
CA MET A 102 -15.36 -11.86 3.99
C MET A 102 -16.38 -11.69 5.12
N LYS A 103 -16.85 -12.80 5.70
CA LYS A 103 -17.77 -12.86 6.84
C LYS A 103 -17.01 -13.16 8.12
N TYR A 104 -17.40 -12.53 9.22
CA TYR A 104 -16.75 -12.65 10.53
C TYR A 104 -17.49 -13.63 11.44
N ILE A 105 -16.73 -14.44 12.21
CA ILE A 105 -17.27 -15.54 13.03
C ILE A 105 -18.36 -15.04 13.98
N GLY A 106 -19.50 -15.73 13.96
CA GLY A 106 -20.60 -15.48 14.89
C GLY A 106 -21.34 -14.16 14.64
N THR A 107 -21.18 -13.55 13.47
CA THR A 107 -21.86 -12.32 13.08
C THR A 107 -22.43 -12.42 11.66
N GLU A 108 -23.39 -11.55 11.35
CA GLU A 108 -23.85 -11.32 9.96
C GLU A 108 -23.01 -10.26 9.23
N LYS A 109 -21.95 -9.74 9.88
CA LYS A 109 -21.13 -8.67 9.30
C LYS A 109 -20.22 -9.25 8.23
N SER A 110 -20.26 -8.63 7.04
CA SER A 110 -19.35 -8.94 5.95
C SER A 110 -18.80 -7.66 5.33
N TYR A 111 -17.57 -7.74 4.80
CA TYR A 111 -16.89 -6.61 4.18
C TYR A 111 -16.06 -7.05 2.97
N PHE A 112 -15.90 -6.13 2.01
CA PHE A 112 -15.08 -6.35 0.82
C PHE A 112 -13.60 -6.03 1.08
N PHE A 113 -12.73 -6.96 0.71
CA PHE A 113 -11.29 -6.84 0.84
C PHE A 113 -10.59 -7.06 -0.50
N PRO A 114 -9.56 -6.27 -0.84
CA PRO A 114 -8.80 -6.44 -2.08
C PRO A 114 -8.17 -7.83 -2.18
N SER A 115 -8.14 -8.41 -3.37
CA SER A 115 -7.63 -9.75 -3.60
C SER A 115 -6.19 -9.94 -3.12
N GLN A 116 -5.32 -8.94 -3.27
CA GLN A 116 -3.94 -9.03 -2.82
C GLN A 116 -3.86 -9.23 -1.30
N PHE A 117 -4.67 -8.49 -0.54
CA PHE A 117 -4.73 -8.60 0.91
C PHE A 117 -5.21 -9.99 1.35
N VAL A 118 -6.30 -10.48 0.75
CA VAL A 118 -6.91 -11.75 1.15
C VAL A 118 -6.02 -12.94 0.80
N LYS A 119 -5.38 -12.92 -0.38
CA LYS A 119 -4.44 -13.98 -0.79
C LYS A 119 -3.22 -14.08 0.12
N ILE A 120 -2.74 -12.95 0.65
CA ILE A 120 -1.57 -12.93 1.54
C ILE A 120 -1.94 -13.39 2.96
N ASN A 121 -3.06 -12.91 3.50
CA ASN A 121 -3.38 -13.09 4.92
C ASN A 121 -4.32 -14.28 5.19
N TYR A 122 -5.07 -14.75 4.18
CA TYR A 122 -6.13 -15.74 4.33
C TYR A 122 -6.10 -16.77 3.19
N ALA A 123 -4.90 -17.18 2.76
CA ALA A 123 -4.69 -18.07 1.62
C ALA A 123 -5.51 -19.38 1.72
N GLU A 124 -5.55 -20.01 2.89
CA GLU A 124 -6.33 -21.24 3.12
C GLU A 124 -7.83 -21.04 2.91
N LEU A 125 -8.37 -19.89 3.31
CA LEU A 125 -9.78 -19.55 3.08
C LEU A 125 -10.05 -19.30 1.58
N VAL A 126 -9.10 -18.71 0.87
CA VAL A 126 -9.21 -18.53 -0.59
C VAL A 126 -9.24 -19.88 -1.30
N ILE A 127 -8.35 -20.80 -0.93
CA ILE A 127 -8.32 -22.15 -1.50
C ILE A 127 -9.64 -22.85 -1.23
N ARG A 128 -10.08 -22.90 0.03
CA ARG A 128 -11.36 -23.51 0.42
C ARG A 128 -12.54 -22.95 -0.38
N PHE A 129 -12.61 -21.63 -0.54
CA PHE A 129 -13.68 -20.96 -1.28
C PHE A 129 -13.81 -21.46 -2.73
N PHE A 130 -12.70 -21.69 -3.41
CA PHE A 130 -12.69 -22.18 -4.79
C PHE A 130 -12.86 -23.70 -4.87
N GLU A 131 -12.30 -24.47 -3.94
CA GLU A 131 -12.47 -25.92 -3.88
C GLU A 131 -13.94 -26.31 -3.68
N THR A 132 -14.65 -25.67 -2.74
CA THR A 132 -16.07 -25.94 -2.49
C THR A 132 -16.92 -25.72 -3.74
N ARG A 133 -16.71 -24.61 -4.45
CA ARG A 133 -17.44 -24.33 -5.71
C ARG A 133 -17.09 -25.30 -6.82
N TYR A 134 -15.83 -25.71 -6.91
CA TYR A 134 -15.41 -26.70 -7.89
C TYR A 134 -16.08 -28.07 -7.64
N THR A 135 -16.25 -28.46 -6.37
CA THR A 135 -16.91 -29.72 -6.01
C THR A 135 -18.44 -29.69 -6.15
N GLU A 136 -19.08 -28.53 -6.11
CA GLU A 136 -20.53 -28.39 -6.27
C GLU A 136 -20.99 -28.46 -7.74
N ASP A 137 -20.08 -28.23 -8.69
CA ASP A 137 -20.35 -28.28 -10.13
C ASP A 137 -20.25 -29.70 -10.74
N HIS A 138 -20.09 -30.76 -9.92
CA HIS A 138 -19.97 -32.17 -10.34
C HIS A 138 -20.95 -33.08 -9.58
#